data_AF-A0A3D6B668-F1
#
_entry.id   AF-A0A3D6B668-F1
#
_cell.length_a   1.000
_cell.length_b   1.000
_cell.length_c   1.000
_cell.angle_alpha   90.00
_cell.angle_beta   90.00
_cell.angle_gamma   90.00
#
_symmetry.space_group_name_H-M   'P 1'
#
loop_
_entity.id
_entity.type
_entity.pdbx_description
1 polymer ?
#
loop_
_entity_poly.entity_id
_entity_poly.type
_entity_poly.pdbx_seq_one_letter_code
_entity_poly.pdbx_strand_id
1 'polypeptide(L)'
;MLRIGTCSWKYDSWKGLVYPDKEKINFLSEYAKHFKTVEVDQWFWSLFEPKKAVLPKDSDLKSYAKSVPDNFKFTIKIPNSITLTHFYNKDKTAALKPNPFFLKADLFEKFLETLKPLKKNIGVLMFQFEYLNKQKISGLTEFLDKFESFIESI
;
A
#
# COMPACT_ATOMS: atom_id res chain seq x y z
N MET A 1 -15.69 -15.29 8.82
CA MET A 1 -15.33 -14.43 9.96
C MET A 1 -15.20 -12.99 9.46
N LEU A 2 -15.91 -12.04 10.07
CA LEU A 2 -15.83 -10.61 9.73
C LEU A 2 -14.69 -9.95 10.52
N ARG A 3 -13.90 -9.09 9.88
CA ARG A 3 -12.87 -8.27 10.54
C ARG A 3 -13.12 -6.81 10.22
N ILE A 4 -13.12 -5.98 11.24
CA ILE A 4 -13.31 -4.53 11.13
C ILE A 4 -12.03 -3.86 11.63
N GLY A 5 -11.58 -2.84 10.90
CA GLY A 5 -10.36 -2.10 11.17
C GLY A 5 -10.36 -0.77 10.41
N THR A 6 -9.21 -0.11 10.38
CA THR A 6 -9.04 1.24 9.80
C THR A 6 -8.00 1.25 8.69
N CYS A 7 -7.95 2.35 7.94
CA CYS A 7 -6.81 2.69 7.10
C CYS A 7 -5.77 3.40 7.96
N SER A 8 -4.58 2.81 8.08
CA SER A 8 -3.52 3.23 9.00
C SER A 8 -3.93 3.16 10.49
N TRP A 9 -2.96 3.45 11.36
CA TRP A 9 -3.09 3.38 12.81
C TRP A 9 -2.23 4.42 13.56
N LYS A 10 -1.30 5.13 12.89
CA LYS A 10 -0.38 6.06 13.57
C LYS A 10 -1.01 7.44 13.75
N TYR A 11 -1.96 7.56 14.67
CA TYR A 11 -2.69 8.79 14.94
C TYR A 11 -2.53 9.24 16.39
N ASP A 12 -1.83 10.35 16.62
CA ASP A 12 -1.69 10.95 17.96
C ASP A 12 -3.04 11.36 18.55
N SER A 13 -4.00 11.76 17.71
CA SER A 13 -5.36 12.12 18.12
C SER A 13 -6.15 10.98 18.75
N TRP A 14 -5.64 9.75 18.73
CA TRP A 14 -6.26 8.59 19.38
C TRP A 14 -5.70 8.30 20.79
N LYS A 15 -4.73 9.08 21.27
CA LYS A 15 -4.28 9.05 22.67
C LYS A 15 -5.44 9.44 23.60
N GLY A 16 -5.61 8.68 24.67
CA GLY A 16 -6.77 8.79 25.57
C GLY A 16 -8.05 8.12 25.05
N LEU A 17 -8.06 7.62 23.80
CA LEU A 17 -9.20 6.93 23.19
C LEU A 17 -8.89 5.46 22.93
N VAL A 18 -8.08 5.19 21.90
CA VAL A 18 -7.61 3.84 21.53
C VAL A 18 -6.25 3.56 22.17
N TYR A 19 -5.44 4.61 22.37
CA TYR A 19 -4.09 4.51 22.89
C TYR A 19 -3.99 5.04 24.31
N PRO A 20 -3.14 4.45 25.16
CA PRO A 20 -2.87 5.02 26.47
C PRO A 20 -2.19 6.39 26.30
N ASP A 21 -2.47 7.30 27.23
CA ASP A 21 -1.84 8.62 27.26
C ASP A 21 -0.42 8.53 27.82
N LYS A 22 0.51 8.10 26.96
CA LYS A 22 1.93 7.93 27.24
C LYS A 22 2.75 8.51 26.09
N GLU A 23 3.92 9.06 26.42
CA GLU A 23 4.77 9.72 25.42
C GLU A 23 5.29 8.78 24.33
N LYS A 24 5.69 7.55 24.71
CA LYS A 24 6.28 6.58 23.80
C LYS A 24 5.50 5.28 23.85
N ILE A 25 4.81 4.98 22.75
CA ILE A 25 4.06 3.75 22.56
C ILE A 25 4.38 3.13 21.21
N ASN A 26 4.23 1.81 21.10
CA ASN A 26 4.10 1.16 19.82
C ASN A 26 2.63 1.21 19.40
N PHE A 27 2.29 2.18 18.54
CA PHE A 27 0.93 2.37 18.03
C PHE A 27 0.29 1.08 17.48
N LEU A 28 1.05 0.27 16.75
CA LEU A 28 0.50 -0.96 16.16
C LEU A 28 0.18 -2.01 17.22
N SER A 29 1.06 -2.14 18.21
CA SER A 29 0.84 -3.07 19.33
C SER A 29 -0.35 -2.66 20.18
N GLU A 30 -0.55 -1.36 20.43
CA GLU A 30 -1.74 -0.87 21.13
C GLU A 30 -3.00 -1.06 20.27
N TYR A 31 -2.94 -0.74 18.98
CA TYR A 31 -4.05 -0.92 18.04
C TYR A 31 -4.53 -2.38 17.96
N ALA A 32 -3.60 -3.34 17.92
CA ALA A 32 -3.90 -4.77 17.79
C ALA A 32 -4.58 -5.39 19.04
N LYS A 33 -4.65 -4.65 20.16
CA LYS A 33 -5.46 -5.03 21.33
C LYS A 33 -6.96 -4.85 21.07
N HIS A 34 -7.33 -3.86 20.25
CA HIS A 34 -8.72 -3.48 19.99
C HIS A 34 -9.25 -4.03 18.66
N PHE A 35 -8.41 -4.06 17.63
CA PHE A 35 -8.79 -4.46 16.28
C PHE A 35 -8.03 -5.71 15.82
N LYS A 36 -8.61 -6.42 14.84
CA LYS A 36 -8.04 -7.66 14.29
C LYS A 36 -7.54 -7.53 12.86
N THR A 37 -7.64 -6.33 12.28
CA THR A 37 -7.13 -6.05 10.94
C THR A 37 -6.78 -4.57 10.81
N VAL A 38 -5.86 -4.23 9.92
CA VAL A 38 -5.59 -2.85 9.51
C VAL A 38 -5.13 -2.81 8.06
N GLU A 39 -5.41 -1.70 7.37
CA GLU A 39 -4.81 -1.42 6.08
C GLU A 39 -3.50 -0.63 6.24
N VAL A 40 -2.46 -1.08 5.52
CA VAL A 40 -1.15 -0.43 5.43
C VAL A 40 -1.13 0.44 4.17
N ASP A 41 -1.31 1.75 4.35
CA ASP A 41 -1.26 2.75 3.27
C ASP A 41 0.13 3.41 3.12
N GLN A 42 1.02 3.28 4.10
CA GLN A 42 2.33 3.97 4.05
C GLN A 42 3.20 3.54 2.85
N TRP A 43 3.04 2.31 2.35
CA TRP A 43 3.80 1.81 1.20
C TRP A 43 3.13 2.13 -0.14
N PHE A 44 1.90 2.64 -0.12
CA PHE A 44 1.24 3.16 -1.30
C PHE A 44 2.03 4.35 -1.87
N TRP A 45 2.58 5.22 -1.03
CA TRP A 45 3.31 6.41 -1.48
C TRP A 45 4.78 6.08 -1.82
N SER A 46 5.00 5.48 -3.01
CA SER A 46 6.29 4.93 -3.41
C SER A 46 6.92 5.56 -4.65
N LEU A 47 6.14 6.22 -5.51
CA LEU A 47 6.59 6.81 -6.77
C LEU A 47 7.09 8.24 -6.58
N PHE A 48 8.36 8.49 -6.90
CA PHE A 48 9.00 9.79 -6.81
C PHE A 48 9.77 10.14 -8.10
N GLU A 49 9.79 11.42 -8.47
CA GLU A 49 10.59 11.92 -9.59
C GLU A 49 12.11 11.83 -9.29
N PRO A 50 12.98 11.65 -10.30
CA PRO A 50 12.65 11.52 -11.73
C PRO A 50 12.14 10.12 -12.12
N LYS A 51 12.58 9.02 -11.49
CA LYS A 51 12.11 7.63 -11.74
C LYS A 51 12.45 6.70 -10.56
N LYS A 52 11.98 7.00 -9.36
CA LYS A 52 12.30 6.22 -8.16
C LYS A 52 11.04 5.58 -7.59
N ALA A 53 11.03 4.25 -7.52
CA ALA A 53 10.08 3.49 -6.72
C ALA A 53 10.75 3.12 -5.38
N VAL A 54 10.11 3.45 -4.25
CA VAL A 54 10.59 3.08 -2.91
C VAL A 54 9.83 1.86 -2.42
N LEU A 55 10.56 0.82 -2.04
CA LEU A 55 10.00 -0.41 -1.47
C LEU A 55 10.00 -0.37 0.06
N PRO A 56 9.16 -1.20 0.72
CA PRO A 56 9.16 -1.35 2.17
C PRO A 56 10.55 -1.70 2.72
N LYS A 57 10.91 -1.09 3.85
CA LYS A 57 12.13 -1.46 4.58
C LYS A 57 11.88 -2.75 5.37
N ASP A 58 12.83 -3.68 5.30
CA ASP A 58 12.79 -4.94 6.07
C ASP A 58 12.63 -4.70 7.58
N SER A 59 13.22 -3.63 8.12
CA SER A 59 13.06 -3.21 9.52
C SER A 59 11.61 -2.92 9.89
N ASP A 60 10.87 -2.24 9.01
CA ASP A 60 9.47 -1.88 9.25
C ASP A 60 8.59 -3.14 9.24
N LEU A 61 8.82 -4.02 8.26
CA LEU A 61 8.11 -5.28 8.10
C LEU A 61 8.31 -6.21 9.30
N LYS A 62 9.56 -6.38 9.74
CA LYS A 62 9.90 -7.16 10.95
C LYS A 62 9.30 -6.54 12.21
N SER A 63 9.32 -5.21 12.32
CA SER A 63 8.69 -4.51 13.43
C SER A 63 7.18 -4.75 13.46
N TYR A 64 6.51 -4.70 12.31
CA TYR A 64 5.07 -4.91 12.21
C TYR A 64 4.68 -6.35 12.53
N ALA A 65 5.42 -7.33 12.02
CA ALA A 65 5.23 -8.75 12.34
C ALA A 65 5.28 -8.98 13.86
N LYS A 66 6.26 -8.39 14.55
CA LYS A 66 6.44 -8.51 16.01
C LYS A 66 5.39 -7.75 16.83
N SER A 67 4.70 -6.78 16.21
CA SER A 67 3.78 -5.88 16.92
C SER A 67 2.35 -6.43 16.99
N VAL A 68 2.04 -7.53 16.32
CA VAL A 68 0.67 -8.05 16.22
C VAL A 68 0.59 -9.55 16.55
N PRO A 69 -0.55 -10.04 17.07
CA PRO A 69 -0.79 -11.47 17.22
C PRO A 69 -0.84 -12.23 15.88
N ASP A 70 -0.59 -13.54 15.90
CA ASP A 70 -0.63 -14.39 14.70
C ASP A 70 -1.95 -14.34 13.93
N ASN A 71 -3.06 -14.14 14.64
CA ASN A 71 -4.38 -14.06 14.03
C ASN A 71 -4.72 -12.66 13.49
N PHE A 72 -3.85 -11.66 13.62
CA PHE A 72 -4.06 -10.32 13.07
C PHE A 72 -3.80 -10.31 11.56
N LYS A 73 -4.59 -9.54 10.80
CA LYS A 73 -4.47 -9.46 9.34
C LYS A 73 -4.13 -8.05 8.84
N PHE A 74 -3.27 -7.99 7.82
CA PHE A 74 -2.97 -6.77 7.10
C PHE A 74 -3.64 -6.80 5.73
N THR A 75 -4.33 -5.72 5.40
CA THR A 75 -4.57 -5.34 4.01
C THR A 75 -3.40 -4.47 3.60
N ILE A 76 -2.67 -4.85 2.55
CA ILE A 76 -1.52 -4.07 2.07
C ILE A 76 -1.95 -3.41 0.78
N LYS A 77 -1.95 -2.07 0.75
CA LYS A 77 -2.09 -1.35 -0.51
C LYS A 77 -0.87 -1.54 -1.36
N ILE A 78 -1.11 -1.91 -2.61
CA ILE A 78 -0.05 -2.01 -3.60
C ILE A 78 0.54 -0.62 -3.85
N PRO A 79 1.88 -0.49 -3.94
CA PRO A 79 2.56 0.78 -4.18
C PRO A 79 1.98 1.54 -5.40
N ASN A 80 1.83 2.86 -5.28
CA ASN A 80 1.36 3.72 -6.36
C ASN A 80 2.35 3.77 -7.53
N SER A 81 3.62 3.41 -7.31
CA SER A 81 4.55 3.14 -8.42
C SER A 81 4.06 2.02 -9.34
N ILE A 82 3.22 1.10 -8.88
CA ILE A 82 2.65 0.02 -9.69
C ILE A 82 1.23 0.40 -10.17
N THR A 83 0.44 1.11 -9.36
CA THR A 83 -0.99 1.36 -9.65
C THR A 83 -1.31 2.75 -10.23
N LEU A 84 -0.34 3.66 -10.29
CA LEU A 84 -0.50 4.99 -10.86
C LEU A 84 -0.01 5.01 -12.31
N THR A 85 -0.80 5.53 -13.24
CA THR A 85 -0.44 5.57 -14.67
C THR A 85 0.57 6.68 -14.98
N HIS A 86 0.51 7.79 -14.25
CA HIS A 86 1.28 9.00 -14.47
C HIS A 86 1.70 9.61 -13.14
N PHE A 87 2.82 10.34 -13.09
CA PHE A 87 3.20 11.07 -11.88
C PHE A 87 2.10 12.05 -11.46
N TYR A 88 1.93 12.25 -10.15
CA TYR A 88 1.03 13.29 -9.66
C TYR A 88 1.47 14.65 -10.18
N ASN A 89 0.55 15.33 -10.84
CA ASN A 89 0.81 16.62 -11.44
C ASN A 89 0.23 17.75 -10.56
N LYS A 90 1.09 18.65 -10.07
CA LYS A 90 0.66 19.83 -9.32
C LYS A 90 0.09 20.92 -10.24
N ASP A 91 0.54 20.95 -11.49
CA ASP A 91 0.09 21.90 -12.51
C ASP A 91 -0.82 21.19 -13.51
N LYS A 92 -2.14 21.41 -13.40
CA LYS A 92 -3.13 20.76 -14.27
C LYS A 92 -3.01 21.15 -15.76
N THR A 93 -2.20 22.16 -16.09
CA THR A 93 -1.96 22.58 -17.48
C THR A 93 -0.74 21.91 -18.10
N ALA A 94 0.17 21.37 -17.28
CA ALA A 94 1.35 20.67 -17.76
C ALA A 94 1.00 19.29 -18.34
N ALA A 95 1.78 18.86 -19.33
CA ALA A 95 1.65 17.53 -19.92
C ALA A 95 1.79 16.43 -18.85
N LEU A 96 0.95 15.40 -18.95
CA LEU A 96 1.06 14.23 -18.08
C LEU A 96 2.41 13.54 -18.30
N LYS A 97 3.08 13.18 -17.21
CA LYS A 97 4.34 12.44 -17.25
C LYS A 97 4.06 10.95 -16.97
N PRO A 98 4.26 10.04 -17.94
CA PRO A 98 3.97 8.62 -17.75
C PRO A 98 4.83 8.00 -16.64
N ASN A 99 4.21 7.14 -15.82
CA ASN A 99 4.91 6.32 -14.85
C ASN A 99 5.53 5.10 -15.57
N PRO A 100 6.87 4.95 -15.59
CA PRO A 100 7.51 3.79 -16.23
C PRO A 100 7.28 2.47 -15.48
N PHE A 101 6.71 2.52 -14.27
CA PHE A 101 6.50 1.39 -13.39
C PHE A 101 5.05 0.88 -13.34
N PHE A 102 4.13 1.54 -14.03
CA PHE A 102 2.71 1.15 -14.05
C PHE A 102 2.58 -0.30 -14.52
N LEU A 103 1.99 -1.15 -13.67
CA LEU A 103 1.80 -2.58 -13.90
C LEU A 103 3.09 -3.32 -14.33
N LYS A 104 4.24 -2.96 -13.74
CA LYS A 104 5.50 -3.68 -13.98
C LYS A 104 5.65 -4.88 -13.04
N ALA A 105 5.63 -6.09 -13.62
CA ALA A 105 5.78 -7.35 -12.92
C ALA A 105 7.07 -7.43 -12.08
N ASP A 106 8.21 -7.06 -12.66
CA ASP A 106 9.51 -7.13 -11.96
C ASP A 106 9.56 -6.26 -10.69
N LEU A 107 8.86 -5.12 -10.69
CA LEU A 107 8.73 -4.29 -9.49
C LEU A 107 7.75 -4.89 -8.48
N PHE A 108 6.66 -5.49 -8.96
CA PHE A 108 5.68 -6.17 -8.11
C PHE A 108 6.28 -7.39 -7.41
N GLU A 109 7.04 -8.22 -8.12
CA GLU A 109 7.77 -9.35 -7.55
C GLU A 109 8.74 -8.89 -6.46
N LYS A 110 9.57 -7.87 -6.74
CA LYS A 110 10.47 -7.27 -5.74
C LYS A 110 9.70 -6.77 -4.52
N PHE A 111 8.53 -6.18 -4.72
CA PHE A 111 7.66 -5.76 -3.63
C PHE A 111 7.16 -6.97 -2.81
N LEU A 112 6.64 -8.02 -3.45
CA LEU A 112 6.21 -9.25 -2.78
C LEU A 112 7.33 -9.89 -1.97
N GLU A 113 8.55 -9.89 -2.50
CA GLU A 113 9.74 -10.40 -1.82
C GLU A 113 10.02 -9.64 -0.52
N THR A 114 9.80 -8.32 -0.50
CA THR A 114 9.90 -7.55 0.75
C THR A 114 8.87 -7.99 1.78
N LEU A 115 7.68 -8.44 1.38
CA LEU A 115 6.59 -8.78 2.29
C LEU A 115 6.77 -10.10 3.05
N LYS A 116 7.84 -10.87 2.76
CA LYS A 116 8.12 -12.15 3.42
C LYS A 116 7.98 -12.14 4.96
N PRO A 117 8.46 -11.13 5.70
CA PRO A 117 8.30 -11.10 7.16
C PRO A 117 6.84 -11.04 7.63
N LEU A 118 5.92 -10.54 6.79
CA LEU A 118 4.49 -10.45 7.09
C LEU A 118 3.66 -11.58 6.48
N LYS A 119 4.24 -12.52 5.73
CA LYS A 119 3.52 -13.50 4.90
C LYS A 119 2.32 -14.17 5.61
N LYS A 120 2.47 -14.55 6.88
CA LYS A 120 1.40 -15.20 7.67
C LYS A 120 0.25 -14.25 8.06
N ASN A 121 0.54 -12.96 8.19
CA ASN A 121 -0.42 -11.92 8.57
C ASN A 121 -1.04 -11.21 7.36
N ILE A 122 -0.58 -11.45 6.12
CA ILE A 122 -1.25 -10.86 4.94
C ILE A 122 -2.64 -11.47 4.81
N GLY A 123 -3.64 -10.60 4.68
CA GLY A 123 -5.03 -10.96 4.37
C GLY A 123 -5.36 -10.62 2.91
N VAL A 124 -5.06 -9.39 2.50
CA VAL A 124 -5.39 -8.86 1.16
C VAL A 124 -4.24 -8.02 0.63
N LEU A 125 -3.95 -8.17 -0.66
CA LEU A 125 -3.17 -7.21 -1.44
C LEU A 125 -4.13 -6.38 -2.27
N MET A 126 -4.25 -5.08 -1.97
CA MET A 126 -5.27 -4.22 -2.55
C MET A 126 -4.69 -3.33 -3.65
N PHE A 127 -5.16 -3.53 -4.88
CA PHE A 127 -4.88 -2.63 -6.01
C PHE A 127 -5.89 -1.48 -5.99
N GLN A 128 -5.42 -0.29 -5.59
CA GLN A 128 -6.19 0.95 -5.74
C GLN A 128 -5.62 1.75 -6.91
N PHE A 129 -6.44 1.95 -7.93
CA PHE A 129 -6.12 2.79 -9.08
C PHE A 129 -6.64 4.22 -8.86
N GLU A 130 -5.98 5.18 -9.50
CA GLU A 130 -6.42 6.57 -9.55
C GLU A 130 -7.67 6.76 -10.43
N TYR A 131 -8.22 7.97 -10.44
CA TYR A 131 -9.20 8.32 -11.47
C TYR A 131 -8.56 8.28 -12.87
N LEU A 132 -9.07 7.36 -13.70
CA LEU A 132 -8.64 7.12 -15.07
C LEU A 132 -9.56 7.87 -16.04
N ASN A 133 -9.02 8.93 -16.65
CA ASN A 133 -9.67 9.60 -17.78
C ASN A 133 -9.06 9.13 -19.11
N LYS A 134 -9.67 9.54 -20.23
CA LYS A 134 -9.23 9.16 -21.58
C LYS A 134 -7.81 9.59 -21.95
N GLN A 135 -7.21 10.54 -21.23
CA GLN A 135 -5.81 10.95 -21.45
C GLN A 135 -4.82 10.00 -20.78
N LYS A 136 -5.24 9.26 -19.74
CA LYS A 136 -4.41 8.31 -19.02
C LYS A 136 -4.54 6.89 -19.57
N ILE A 137 -5.78 6.46 -19.76
CA ILE A 137 -6.16 5.18 -20.38
C ILE A 137 -7.40 5.44 -21.23
N SER A 138 -7.41 4.97 -22.48
CA SER A 138 -8.44 5.28 -23.47
C SER A 138 -9.83 4.73 -23.09
N GLY A 139 -9.91 3.64 -22.34
CA GLY A 139 -11.15 3.03 -21.87
C GLY A 139 -10.95 1.77 -21.04
N LEU A 140 -12.06 1.14 -20.65
CA LEU A 140 -12.06 -0.06 -19.80
C LEU A 140 -11.32 -1.24 -20.43
N THR A 141 -11.50 -1.48 -21.73
CA THR A 141 -10.83 -2.58 -22.44
C THR A 141 -9.31 -2.47 -22.36
N GLU A 142 -8.75 -1.30 -22.69
CA GLU A 142 -7.30 -1.09 -22.58
C GLU A 142 -6.79 -1.30 -21.14
N PHE A 143 -7.54 -0.87 -20.14
CA PHE A 143 -7.18 -1.10 -18.73
C PHE A 143 -7.16 -2.60 -18.40
N LEU A 144 -8.22 -3.33 -18.77
CA LEU A 144 -8.34 -4.76 -18.49
C LEU A 144 -7.26 -5.56 -19.20
N ASP A 145 -6.99 -5.29 -20.48
CA ASP A 145 -5.94 -5.98 -21.25
C ASP A 145 -4.56 -5.79 -20.60
N LYS A 146 -4.24 -4.55 -20.17
CA LYS A 146 -2.98 -4.26 -19.46
C LYS A 146 -2.92 -4.96 -18.10
N PHE A 147 -4.02 -5.01 -17.37
CA PHE A 147 -4.08 -5.64 -16.06
C PHE A 147 -4.01 -7.16 -16.16
N GLU A 148 -4.69 -7.77 -17.13
CA GLU A 148 -4.62 -9.20 -17.44
C GLU A 148 -3.19 -9.61 -17.81
N SER A 149 -2.56 -8.90 -18.76
CA SER A 149 -1.16 -9.13 -19.14
C SER A 149 -0.20 -9.03 -17.95
N PHE A 150 -0.47 -8.11 -17.02
CA PHE A 150 0.31 -7.99 -15.79
C PHE A 150 0.12 -9.19 -14.86
N ILE A 151 -1.12 -9.63 -14.63
CA ILE A 151 -1.44 -10.80 -13.79
C ILE A 151 -0.89 -12.10 -14.38
N GLU A 152 -0.86 -12.25 -15.71
CA GLU A 152 -0.28 -13.42 -16.37
C GLU A 152 1.25 -13.47 -16.30
N SER A 153 1.88 -12.32 -16.02
CA SER A 153 3.34 -12.18 -16.01
C SER A 153 4.00 -12.29 -14.62
N ILE A 154 3.22 -12.53 -13.56
CA ILE A 154 3.65 -12.61 -12.15
C ILE A 154 3.60 -14.02 -11.58
#